data_AF-A0A835JP56-F1
#
_entry.id   AF-A0A835JP56-F1
#
_cell.length_a   1.000
_cell.length_b   1.000
_cell.length_c   1.000
_cell.angle_alpha   90.00
_cell.angle_beta   90.00
_cell.angle_gamma   90.00
#
_symmetry.space_group_name_H-M   'P 1'
#
loop_
_entity.id
_entity.type
_entity.pdbx_description
1 polymer ?
#
loop_
_entity_poly.entity_id
_entity_poly.type
_entity_poly.pdbx_seq_one_letter_code
_entity_poly.pdbx_strand_id
1 'polypeptide(L)'
;MVGAGSAVVNTYPLASYTFGTKEPKMEKDTSVADRLARMKVNYMKEGMRTSVEAILLVMLLSYLLSNYLFVLEMWYSLIFGFGYARMNLNGDVLLMITLYLITEQYVHVQEHNHPHILLLQIGNTFCKLPGGRLKPGENEIEGLKRKLTSKLGANSPAHVPDWQIGECVAILWRPNFETTMYPYCPPHITKPKECKKLFLVHLSEREYFAVPKNLKLLAVPLFELYDNVQRYGPVISTIPQQLSRFQFNMITTN
;
A
#
# COMPACT_ATOMS: atom_id res chain seq x y z
N MET A 1 24.00 -7.61 -0.72
CA MET A 1 24.30 -7.08 -2.07
C MET A 1 23.46 -7.86 -3.05
N VAL A 2 22.49 -7.22 -3.70
CA VAL A 2 21.68 -7.86 -4.76
C VAL A 2 22.51 -7.85 -6.04
N GLY A 3 22.57 -8.98 -6.76
CA GLY A 3 23.46 -9.18 -7.90
C GLY A 3 23.22 -8.20 -9.05
N ALA A 4 24.27 -7.96 -9.85
CA ALA A 4 24.19 -7.20 -11.09
C ALA A 4 23.10 -7.78 -12.01
N GLY A 5 21.95 -7.10 -12.12
CA GLY A 5 20.77 -7.58 -12.86
C GLY A 5 19.42 -7.33 -12.19
N SER A 6 19.38 -6.86 -10.93
CA SER A 6 18.13 -6.47 -10.28
C SER A 6 17.51 -5.24 -10.94
N ALA A 7 16.23 -5.32 -11.31
CA ALA A 7 15.47 -4.17 -11.80
C ALA A 7 15.38 -3.10 -10.70
N VAL A 8 15.65 -1.85 -11.07
CA VAL A 8 15.61 -0.70 -10.16
C VAL A 8 14.23 -0.06 -10.22
N VAL A 9 13.65 0.21 -9.06
CA VAL A 9 12.35 0.87 -8.92
C VAL A 9 12.55 2.18 -8.18
N ASN A 10 12.33 3.29 -8.90
CA ASN A 10 12.35 4.61 -8.29
C ASN A 10 11.11 4.82 -7.42
N THR A 11 11.32 5.34 -6.22
CA THR A 11 10.24 5.74 -5.31
C THR A 11 10.50 7.14 -4.80
N TYR A 12 9.42 7.91 -4.64
CA TYR A 12 9.49 9.31 -4.24
C TYR A 12 8.77 9.55 -2.91
N PRO A 13 9.10 10.63 -2.18
CA PRO A 13 8.46 10.98 -0.92
C PRO A 13 6.95 11.12 -1.08
N LEU A 14 6.19 10.66 -0.09
CA LEU A 14 4.73 10.82 -0.07
C LEU A 14 4.35 12.30 -0.17
N ALA A 15 5.17 13.18 0.41
CA ALA A 15 5.01 14.63 0.38
C ALA A 15 5.08 15.23 -1.04
N SER A 16 5.68 14.53 -2.02
CA SER A 16 5.74 14.97 -3.42
C SER A 16 4.41 14.76 -4.16
N TYR A 17 3.48 13.99 -3.57
CA TYR A 17 2.17 13.71 -4.13
C TYR A 17 1.10 14.60 -3.50
N THR A 18 0.18 15.08 -4.33
CA THR A 18 -0.95 15.91 -3.88
C THR A 18 -2.22 15.07 -3.83
N PHE A 19 -2.99 15.22 -2.75
CA PHE A 19 -4.21 14.44 -2.52
C PHE A 19 -5.43 15.36 -2.51
N GLY A 20 -6.33 15.14 -3.47
CA GLY A 20 -7.66 15.73 -3.50
C GLY A 20 -8.74 14.74 -3.13
N THR A 21 -9.98 15.23 -3.06
CA THR A 21 -11.16 14.39 -2.88
C THR A 21 -12.05 14.41 -4.11
N LYS A 22 -12.79 13.32 -4.33
CA LYS A 22 -13.86 13.25 -5.34
C LYS A 22 -15.07 12.51 -4.81
N GLU A 23 -16.13 12.49 -5.60
CA GLU A 23 -17.40 11.88 -5.21
C GLU A 23 -17.25 10.42 -4.77
N PRO A 24 -18.05 9.99 -3.77
CA PRO A 24 -18.00 8.63 -3.25
C PRO A 24 -18.14 7.60 -4.36
N LYS A 25 -17.36 6.54 -4.25
CA LYS A 25 -17.45 5.41 -5.16
C LYS A 25 -17.99 4.19 -4.42
N MET A 26 -19.27 3.93 -4.63
CA MET A 26 -19.96 2.78 -4.05
C MET A 26 -19.36 1.47 -4.58
N GLU A 27 -19.19 0.51 -3.69
CA GLU A 27 -18.87 -0.85 -4.08
C GLU A 27 -20.08 -1.49 -4.73
N LYS A 28 -19.84 -2.36 -5.70
CA LYS A 28 -20.93 -2.96 -6.48
C LYS A 28 -21.67 -4.08 -5.74
N ASP A 29 -21.05 -4.63 -4.71
CA ASP A 29 -21.58 -5.76 -3.93
C ASP A 29 -21.61 -5.33 -2.46
N THR A 30 -22.72 -5.59 -1.78
CA THR A 30 -22.91 -5.29 -0.35
C THR A 30 -22.27 -6.33 0.56
N SER A 31 -22.09 -7.55 0.06
CA SER A 31 -21.49 -8.65 0.82
C SER A 31 -20.57 -9.52 -0.04
N VAL A 32 -19.79 -10.38 0.62
CA VAL A 32 -18.97 -11.41 -0.06
C VAL A 32 -19.87 -12.41 -0.79
N ALA A 33 -21.04 -12.74 -0.22
CA ALA A 33 -21.99 -13.66 -0.84
C ALA A 33 -22.53 -13.09 -2.17
N ASP A 34 -22.94 -11.82 -2.18
CA ASP A 34 -23.42 -11.14 -3.39
C ASP A 34 -22.34 -11.11 -4.49
N ARG A 35 -21.09 -10.85 -4.07
CA ARG A 35 -19.94 -10.85 -4.98
C ARG A 35 -19.73 -12.22 -5.63
N LEU A 36 -19.82 -13.31 -4.85
CA LEU A 36 -19.65 -14.67 -5.36
C LEU A 36 -20.82 -15.10 -6.24
N ALA A 37 -22.06 -14.75 -5.87
CA ALA A 37 -23.25 -14.99 -6.67
C ALA A 37 -23.14 -14.31 -8.05
N ARG A 38 -22.76 -13.02 -8.06
CA ARG A 38 -22.52 -12.29 -9.31
C ARG A 38 -21.36 -12.86 -10.11
N MET A 39 -20.29 -13.30 -9.43
CA MET A 39 -19.16 -13.96 -10.11
C MET A 39 -19.64 -15.23 -10.82
N LYS A 40 -20.48 -16.05 -10.18
CA LYS A 40 -21.06 -17.25 -10.80
C LYS A 40 -21.91 -16.92 -12.02
N VAL A 41 -22.78 -15.92 -11.93
CA VAL A 41 -23.62 -15.47 -13.06
C VAL A 41 -22.76 -14.98 -14.24
N ASN A 42 -21.76 -14.13 -13.98
CA ASN A 42 -20.88 -13.61 -15.03
C ASN A 42 -20.03 -14.71 -15.65
N TYR A 43 -19.58 -15.67 -14.85
CA TYR A 43 -18.77 -16.79 -15.34
C TYR A 43 -19.52 -17.64 -16.36
N MET A 44 -20.82 -17.88 -16.14
CA MET A 44 -21.63 -18.64 -17.10
C MET A 44 -21.85 -17.90 -18.42
N LYS A 45 -21.75 -16.56 -18.43
CA LYS A 45 -21.94 -15.73 -19.63
C LYS A 45 -20.66 -15.49 -20.41
N GLU A 46 -19.58 -15.20 -19.71
CA GLU A 46 -18.35 -14.64 -20.30
C GLU A 46 -17.11 -15.48 -19.97
N GLY A 47 -17.23 -16.53 -19.16
CA GLY A 47 -16.12 -17.38 -18.74
C GLY A 47 -15.28 -16.78 -17.60
N MET A 48 -13.98 -17.11 -17.59
CA MET A 48 -13.08 -16.72 -16.52
C MET A 48 -12.98 -15.20 -16.39
N ARG A 49 -13.07 -14.72 -15.14
CA ARG A 49 -12.84 -13.31 -14.82
C ARG A 49 -11.34 -13.00 -14.88
N THR A 50 -10.96 -11.96 -15.60
CA THR A 50 -9.62 -11.37 -15.49
C THR A 50 -9.67 -10.11 -14.62
N SER A 51 -8.78 -9.98 -13.65
CA SER A 51 -8.63 -8.78 -12.84
C SER A 51 -7.17 -8.33 -12.74
N VAL A 52 -6.99 -7.02 -12.67
CA VAL A 52 -5.67 -6.38 -12.57
C VAL A 52 -5.66 -5.44 -11.38
N GLU A 53 -4.57 -5.44 -10.63
CA GLU A 53 -4.35 -4.57 -9.48
C GLU A 53 -2.95 -3.96 -9.55
N ALA A 54 -2.83 -2.71 -9.11
CA ALA A 54 -1.57 -1.99 -9.11
C ALA A 54 -0.94 -1.97 -7.73
N ILE A 55 0.38 -2.08 -7.71
CA ILE A 55 1.25 -1.77 -6.59
C ILE A 55 1.88 -0.41 -6.87
N LEU A 56 1.49 0.60 -6.09
CA LEU A 56 2.01 1.96 -6.16
C LEU A 56 2.93 2.16 -4.96
N LEU A 57 4.20 2.46 -5.20
CA LEU A 57 5.21 2.61 -4.16
C LEU A 57 5.54 4.08 -3.90
N VAL A 58 5.65 4.41 -2.63
CA VAL A 58 6.06 5.72 -2.11
C VAL A 58 6.98 5.52 -0.92
N MET A 59 7.57 6.59 -0.41
CA MET A 59 8.34 6.57 0.83
C MET A 59 7.85 7.66 1.79
N LEU A 60 7.85 7.38 3.08
CA LEU A 60 7.63 8.42 4.08
C LEU A 60 8.99 8.97 4.51
N LEU A 61 9.18 10.28 4.30
CA LEU A 61 10.25 11.02 4.99
C LEU A 61 9.75 11.28 6.40
N SER A 62 10.42 10.76 7.43
CA SER A 62 10.04 11.14 8.78
C SER A 62 10.66 12.50 9.09
N TYR A 63 9.84 13.54 9.00
CA TYR A 63 10.16 14.84 9.58
C TYR A 63 9.52 15.00 10.96
N LEU A 64 8.45 14.24 11.26
CA LEU A 64 7.65 14.42 12.46
C LEU A 64 8.31 13.88 13.73
N LEU A 65 9.08 12.79 13.66
CA LEU A 65 9.78 12.28 14.84
C LEU A 65 10.97 13.15 15.26
N SER A 66 11.62 13.86 14.32
CA SER A 66 12.68 14.81 14.69
C SER A 66 12.15 15.94 15.58
N ASN A 67 10.92 16.40 15.35
CA ASN A 67 10.29 17.43 16.18
C ASN A 67 9.92 16.90 17.57
N TYR A 68 9.47 15.64 17.68
CA TYR A 68 9.21 15.03 18.99
C TYR A 68 10.51 14.74 19.76
N LEU A 69 11.56 14.28 19.07
CA LEU A 69 12.88 14.06 19.64
C LEU A 69 13.51 15.40 20.08
N PHE A 70 13.42 16.45 19.26
CA PHE A 70 13.86 17.80 19.62
C PHE A 70 13.10 18.35 20.83
N VAL A 71 11.78 18.16 20.88
CA VAL A 71 10.98 18.53 22.07
C VAL A 71 11.41 17.69 23.28
N LEU A 72 11.59 16.38 23.15
CA LEU A 72 12.07 15.50 24.23
C LEU A 72 13.48 15.89 24.71
N GLU A 73 14.41 16.21 23.82
CA GLU A 73 15.75 16.71 24.16
C GLU A 73 15.70 18.07 24.85
N MET A 74 14.77 18.95 24.44
CA MET A 74 14.55 20.24 25.07
C MET A 74 13.98 20.08 26.49
N TRP A 75 13.01 19.17 26.67
CA TRP A 75 12.48 18.81 28.00
C TRP A 75 13.54 18.13 28.86
N TYR A 76 14.35 17.23 28.29
CA TYR A 76 15.48 16.60 28.99
C TYR A 76 16.49 17.66 29.45
N SER A 77 16.90 18.57 28.55
CA SER A 77 17.81 19.67 28.88
C SER A 77 17.23 20.65 29.90
N LEU A 78 15.92 20.90 29.91
CA LEU A 78 15.26 21.71 30.94
C LEU A 78 15.23 21.01 32.30
N ILE A 79 14.98 19.70 32.34
CA ILE A 79 14.94 18.88 33.56
C ILE A 79 16.34 18.70 34.16
N PHE A 80 17.38 18.56 33.32
CA PHE A 80 18.75 18.30 33.77
C PHE A 80 19.65 19.55 33.79
N GLY A 81 19.28 20.64 33.12
CA GLY A 81 20.02 21.91 33.06
C GLY A 81 19.64 22.92 34.15
N PHE A 82 18.44 22.83 34.72
CA PHE A 82 18.07 23.56 35.95
C PHE A 82 18.25 22.63 37.14
N GLY A 83 19.24 22.93 37.98
CA GLY A 83 19.65 22.11 39.12
C GLY A 83 18.48 21.56 39.95
N TYR A 84 18.58 20.25 40.23
CA TYR A 84 17.71 19.44 41.06
C TYR A 84 16.96 20.21 42.15
N ALA A 85 15.65 20.30 42.02
CA ALA A 85 14.77 20.56 43.15
C ALA A 85 13.49 19.71 43.03
N ARG A 86 13.55 18.52 43.67
CA ARG A 86 12.43 17.60 43.98
C ARG A 86 11.69 16.95 42.80
N MET A 87 12.28 15.91 42.24
CA MET A 87 11.51 14.75 41.75
C MET A 87 11.90 13.53 42.59
N ASN A 88 10.94 12.67 42.95
CA ASN A 88 11.18 11.49 43.78
C ASN A 88 12.02 10.47 42.99
N LEU A 89 13.22 10.22 43.48
CA LEU A 89 14.38 9.72 42.72
C LEU A 89 14.34 8.27 42.21
N ASN A 90 13.25 7.51 42.39
CA ASN A 90 13.27 6.07 42.03
C ASN A 90 12.22 5.63 41.00
N GLY A 91 11.13 6.39 40.80
CA GLY A 91 10.04 6.02 39.88
C GLY A 91 10.00 6.86 38.60
N ASP A 92 10.01 8.18 38.76
CA ASP A 92 9.74 9.11 37.66
C ASP A 92 10.93 9.22 36.69
N VAL A 93 12.16 9.18 37.22
CA VAL A 93 13.39 9.20 36.41
C VAL A 93 13.51 7.91 35.59
N LEU A 94 13.13 6.77 36.16
CA LEU A 94 13.15 5.48 35.46
C LEU A 94 12.10 5.43 34.34
N LEU A 95 10.90 5.99 34.57
CA LEU A 95 9.87 6.11 33.54
C LEU A 95 10.33 7.00 32.39
N MET A 96 10.97 8.13 32.68
CA MET A 96 11.50 9.05 31.67
C MET A 96 12.63 8.42 30.84
N ILE A 97 13.57 7.73 31.48
CA ILE A 97 14.64 6.99 30.77
C ILE A 97 14.03 5.85 29.94
N THR A 98 13.05 5.13 30.47
CA THR A 98 12.37 4.05 29.74
C THR A 98 11.59 4.59 28.54
N LEU A 99 10.87 5.71 28.69
CA LEU A 99 10.20 6.39 27.58
C LEU A 99 11.21 6.88 26.53
N TYR A 100 12.33 7.48 26.96
CA TYR A 100 13.39 7.94 26.06
C TYR A 100 14.03 6.78 25.28
N LEU A 101 14.39 5.68 25.95
CA LEU A 101 14.95 4.49 25.30
C LEU A 101 13.95 3.78 24.39
N ILE A 102 12.66 3.72 24.77
CA ILE A 102 11.59 3.21 23.90
C ILE A 102 11.42 4.13 22.69
N THR A 103 11.46 5.46 22.87
CA THR A 103 11.37 6.39 21.75
C THR A 103 12.58 6.32 20.85
N GLU A 104 13.81 6.22 21.38
CA GLU A 104 15.04 6.01 20.60
C GLU A 104 14.97 4.70 19.82
N GLN A 105 14.58 3.60 20.46
CA GLN A 105 14.43 2.30 19.81
C GLN A 105 13.32 2.33 18.74
N TYR A 106 12.23 3.06 18.98
CA TYR A 106 11.14 3.25 18.01
C TYR A 106 11.55 4.18 16.86
N VAL A 107 12.36 5.21 17.14
CA VAL A 107 12.91 6.17 16.17
C VAL A 107 13.93 5.50 15.27
N HIS A 108 14.84 4.68 15.81
CA HIS A 108 15.85 3.96 15.02
C HIS A 108 15.23 2.87 14.12
N VAL A 109 14.03 2.38 14.45
CA VAL A 109 13.23 1.49 13.59
C VAL A 109 12.48 2.27 12.49
N GLN A 110 12.27 3.58 12.65
CA GLN A 110 11.59 4.47 11.70
C GLN A 110 12.52 5.41 10.90
N GLU A 111 13.84 5.33 11.08
CA GLU A 111 14.83 6.03 10.27
C GLU A 111 14.88 5.50 8.82
N HIS A 112 13.93 6.04 8.05
CA HIS A 112 13.96 6.61 6.70
C HIS A 112 14.46 5.71 5.56
N ASN A 113 13.77 5.80 4.41
CA ASN A 113 14.01 5.02 3.19
C ASN A 113 13.41 3.60 3.13
N HIS A 114 12.28 3.36 3.81
CA HIS A 114 11.52 2.13 3.62
C HIS A 114 10.39 2.29 2.58
N PRO A 115 10.22 1.35 1.62
CA PRO A 115 9.11 1.38 0.67
C PRO A 115 7.75 1.18 1.37
N HIS A 116 6.77 1.98 0.96
CA HIS A 116 5.38 1.90 1.37
C HIS A 116 4.49 1.66 0.16
N ILE A 117 3.45 0.84 0.33
CA ILE A 117 2.44 0.59 -0.70
C ILE A 117 1.20 1.45 -0.42
N LEU A 118 0.69 2.12 -1.45
CA LEU A 118 -0.57 2.83 -1.36
C LEU A 118 -1.76 1.85 -1.43
N LEU A 119 -2.56 1.81 -0.37
CA LEU A 119 -3.77 0.98 -0.24
C LEU A 119 -5.02 1.85 -0.07
N LEU A 120 -6.11 1.42 -0.69
CA LEU A 120 -7.43 2.01 -0.47
C LEU A 120 -8.12 1.30 0.70
N GLN A 121 -8.39 2.04 1.77
CA GLN A 121 -9.13 1.55 2.94
C GLN A 121 -10.63 1.86 2.80
N ILE A 122 -11.48 0.88 3.08
CA ILE A 122 -12.93 1.00 3.20
C ILE A 122 -13.28 0.83 4.68
N GLY A 123 -13.96 1.81 5.26
CA GLY A 123 -14.21 1.84 6.70
C GLY A 123 -12.88 1.80 7.48
N ASN A 124 -12.79 0.97 8.52
CA ASN A 124 -11.58 0.84 9.34
C ASN A 124 -10.85 -0.49 9.18
N THR A 125 -11.46 -1.49 8.54
CA THR A 125 -10.96 -2.89 8.60
C THR A 125 -10.51 -3.43 7.25
N PHE A 126 -10.99 -2.89 6.13
CA PHE A 126 -10.79 -3.51 4.83
C PHE A 126 -9.86 -2.67 3.94
N CYS A 127 -8.75 -3.26 3.50
CA CYS A 127 -7.83 -2.65 2.55
C CYS A 127 -7.87 -3.36 1.20
N LYS A 128 -7.66 -2.61 0.12
CA LYS A 128 -7.55 -3.14 -1.25
C LYS A 128 -6.51 -2.39 -2.05
N LEU A 129 -5.90 -3.08 -3.00
CA LEU A 129 -5.11 -2.45 -4.05
C LEU A 129 -6.03 -1.69 -5.03
N PRO A 130 -5.58 -0.57 -5.60
CA PRO A 130 -6.29 0.08 -6.70
C PRO A 130 -6.23 -0.80 -7.95
N GLY A 131 -7.39 -1.02 -8.58
CA GLY A 131 -7.52 -1.95 -9.70
C GLY A 131 -8.96 -2.40 -9.95
N GLY A 132 -9.13 -3.55 -10.62
CA GLY A 132 -10.41 -4.22 -10.75
C GLY A 132 -10.52 -5.17 -11.95
N ARG A 133 -11.76 -5.62 -12.19
CA ARG A 133 -12.13 -6.55 -13.27
C ARG A 133 -12.01 -5.91 -14.66
N LEU A 134 -11.37 -6.60 -15.59
CA LEU A 134 -11.30 -6.24 -17.00
C LEU A 134 -12.59 -6.59 -17.75
N LYS A 135 -12.86 -5.86 -18.84
CA LYS A 135 -13.88 -6.24 -19.82
C LYS A 135 -13.38 -7.44 -20.64
N PRO A 136 -14.28 -8.27 -21.22
CA PRO A 136 -13.86 -9.33 -22.15
C PRO A 136 -12.99 -8.77 -23.28
N GLY A 137 -11.85 -9.40 -23.54
CA GLY A 137 -10.89 -8.98 -24.59
C GLY A 137 -10.12 -7.68 -24.31
N GLU A 138 -10.30 -7.03 -23.17
CA GLU A 138 -9.59 -5.80 -22.84
C GLU A 138 -8.11 -6.08 -22.52
N ASN A 139 -7.21 -5.28 -23.10
CA ASN A 139 -5.78 -5.35 -22.80
C ASN A 139 -5.53 -5.04 -21.31
N GLU A 140 -4.62 -5.76 -20.69
CA GLU A 140 -4.38 -5.71 -19.25
C GLU A 140 -3.80 -4.37 -18.79
N ILE A 141 -2.88 -3.81 -19.58
CA ILE A 141 -2.22 -2.53 -19.30
C ILE A 141 -3.24 -1.40 -19.42
N GLU A 142 -3.92 -1.29 -20.56
CA GLU A 142 -4.94 -0.25 -20.80
C GLU A 142 -6.14 -0.39 -19.86
N GLY A 143 -6.51 -1.63 -19.55
CA GLY A 143 -7.50 -1.96 -18.56
C GLY A 143 -7.11 -1.46 -17.17
N LEU A 144 -5.86 -1.66 -16.75
CA LEU A 144 -5.35 -1.17 -15.47
C LEU A 144 -5.29 0.36 -15.42
N LYS A 145 -4.75 1.03 -16.46
CA LYS A 145 -4.76 2.50 -16.57
C LYS A 145 -6.17 3.06 -16.37
N ARG A 146 -7.16 2.50 -17.07
CA ARG A 146 -8.57 2.88 -16.92
C ARG A 146 -9.09 2.65 -15.48
N LYS A 147 -8.69 1.56 -14.81
CA LYS A 147 -9.08 1.31 -13.41
C LYS A 147 -8.45 2.33 -12.46
N LEU A 148 -7.17 2.65 -12.64
CA LEU A 148 -6.45 3.62 -11.85
C LEU A 148 -7.05 5.01 -12.02
N THR A 149 -7.25 5.49 -13.26
CA THR A 149 -7.94 6.76 -13.52
C THR A 149 -9.32 6.79 -12.87
N SER A 150 -10.10 5.70 -13.00
CA SER A 150 -11.42 5.62 -12.39
C SER A 150 -11.39 5.63 -10.85
N LYS A 151 -10.32 5.15 -10.21
CA LYS A 151 -10.19 5.05 -8.74
C LYS A 151 -9.50 6.25 -8.12
N LEU A 152 -8.42 6.76 -8.73
CA LEU A 152 -7.52 7.78 -8.19
C LEU A 152 -7.33 8.99 -9.11
N GLY A 153 -7.75 8.95 -10.38
CA GLY A 153 -7.68 10.12 -11.27
C GLY A 153 -8.74 11.18 -10.92
N ALA A 154 -8.44 12.45 -11.18
CA ALA A 154 -9.40 13.54 -11.05
C ALA A 154 -10.50 13.47 -12.12
N ASN A 155 -11.60 14.22 -11.90
CA ASN A 155 -12.66 14.36 -12.90
C ASN A 155 -12.25 15.29 -14.05
N SER A 156 -11.22 16.13 -13.83
CA SER A 156 -10.65 17.01 -14.85
C SER A 156 -9.55 16.27 -15.62
N PRO A 157 -9.56 16.25 -16.96
CA PRO A 157 -8.51 15.63 -17.77
C PRO A 157 -7.11 16.16 -17.48
N ALA A 158 -6.99 17.41 -17.03
CA ALA A 158 -5.72 18.06 -16.72
C ALA A 158 -4.99 17.45 -15.49
N HIS A 159 -5.69 16.67 -14.66
CA HIS A 159 -5.14 16.11 -13.41
C HIS A 159 -5.31 14.58 -13.38
N VAL A 160 -5.24 13.94 -14.54
CA VAL A 160 -5.19 12.47 -14.63
C VAL A 160 -3.72 12.06 -14.74
N PRO A 161 -3.19 11.27 -13.77
CA PRO A 161 -1.84 10.75 -13.85
C PRO A 161 -1.59 9.95 -15.12
N ASP A 162 -0.41 10.11 -15.72
CA ASP A 162 0.04 9.28 -16.84
C ASP A 162 0.62 7.96 -16.31
N TRP A 163 -0.28 7.00 -16.07
CA TRP A 163 0.07 5.74 -15.43
C TRP A 163 1.08 4.91 -16.24
N GLN A 164 2.33 4.87 -15.77
CA GLN A 164 3.39 4.02 -16.32
C GLN A 164 3.29 2.61 -15.71
N ILE A 165 2.54 1.73 -16.37
CA ILE A 165 2.38 0.34 -15.92
C ILE A 165 3.66 -0.44 -16.25
N GLY A 166 4.35 -0.90 -15.21
CA GLY A 166 5.57 -1.72 -15.30
C GLY A 166 5.26 -3.22 -15.35
N GLU A 167 6.11 -4.01 -14.72
CA GLU A 167 6.09 -5.47 -14.84
C GLU A 167 4.94 -6.11 -14.05
N CYS A 168 4.47 -7.25 -14.55
CA CYS A 168 3.62 -8.13 -13.77
C CYS A 168 4.48 -8.84 -12.71
N VAL A 169 4.16 -8.65 -11.44
CA VAL A 169 4.92 -9.21 -10.32
C VAL A 169 4.27 -10.44 -9.70
N ALA A 170 2.98 -10.68 -9.94
CA ALA A 170 2.30 -11.89 -9.50
C ALA A 170 1.08 -12.22 -10.36
N ILE A 171 0.84 -13.52 -10.56
CA ILE A 171 -0.37 -14.06 -11.18
C ILE A 171 -1.01 -15.02 -10.19
N LEU A 172 -2.28 -14.76 -9.84
CA LEU A 172 -3.03 -15.46 -8.82
C LEU A 172 -4.29 -16.07 -9.43
N TRP A 173 -4.57 -17.32 -9.10
CA TRP A 173 -5.67 -18.09 -9.67
C TRP A 173 -6.68 -18.46 -8.60
N ARG A 174 -7.95 -18.25 -8.92
CA ARG A 174 -9.10 -18.67 -8.12
C ARG A 174 -9.73 -19.89 -8.79
N PRO A 175 -9.61 -21.11 -8.22
CA PRO A 175 -10.15 -22.31 -8.86
C PRO A 175 -11.68 -22.43 -8.74
N ASN A 176 -12.26 -21.95 -7.63
CA ASN A 176 -13.67 -22.13 -7.26
C ASN A 176 -14.36 -20.79 -6.95
N PHE A 177 -15.69 -20.80 -6.78
CA PHE A 177 -16.46 -19.61 -6.37
C PHE A 177 -16.33 -19.36 -4.85
N GLU A 178 -15.10 -19.22 -4.40
CA GLU A 178 -14.68 -18.99 -3.02
C GLU A 178 -13.72 -17.80 -2.98
N THR A 179 -13.21 -17.44 -1.80
CA THR A 179 -12.31 -16.28 -1.61
C THR A 179 -10.81 -16.60 -1.74
N THR A 180 -10.43 -17.88 -1.63
CA THR A 180 -9.04 -18.34 -1.73
C THR A 180 -8.45 -18.20 -3.14
N MET A 181 -7.19 -17.78 -3.22
CA MET A 181 -6.41 -17.67 -4.45
C MET A 181 -5.05 -18.35 -4.26
N TYR A 182 -4.48 -18.85 -5.35
CA TYR A 182 -3.20 -19.56 -5.36
C TYR A 182 -2.22 -18.89 -6.33
N PRO A 183 -0.91 -18.84 -6.04
CA PRO A 183 0.10 -18.25 -6.93
C PRO A 183 0.47 -19.15 -8.12
N TYR A 184 -0.37 -20.13 -8.43
CA TYR A 184 -0.29 -21.05 -9.56
C TYR A 184 -1.71 -21.52 -9.90
N CYS A 185 -1.94 -22.02 -11.11
CA CYS A 185 -3.18 -22.72 -11.41
C CYS A 185 -3.09 -24.14 -10.83
N PRO A 186 -3.94 -24.54 -9.87
CA PRO A 186 -3.82 -25.85 -9.24
C PRO A 186 -3.97 -27.01 -10.25
N PRO A 187 -3.32 -28.16 -10.02
CA PRO A 187 -3.46 -29.33 -10.89
C PRO A 187 -4.92 -29.73 -11.12
N HIS A 188 -5.24 -30.21 -12.32
CA HIS A 188 -6.57 -30.64 -12.76
C HIS A 188 -7.65 -29.54 -12.84
N ILE A 189 -7.33 -28.28 -12.52
CA ILE A 189 -8.22 -27.14 -12.72
C ILE A 189 -8.11 -26.65 -14.18
N THR A 190 -9.01 -27.11 -15.04
CA THR A 190 -9.09 -26.69 -16.45
C THR A 190 -9.93 -25.42 -16.65
N LYS A 191 -10.77 -25.08 -15.66
CA LYS A 191 -11.75 -23.98 -15.73
C LYS A 191 -11.69 -23.10 -14.47
N PRO A 192 -10.60 -22.37 -14.23
CA PRO A 192 -10.49 -21.43 -13.12
C PRO A 192 -11.53 -20.31 -13.24
N LYS A 193 -11.95 -19.73 -12.11
CA LYS A 193 -13.01 -18.71 -12.03
C LYS A 193 -12.48 -17.29 -12.15
N GLU A 194 -11.26 -17.05 -11.67
CA GLU A 194 -10.58 -15.76 -11.80
C GLU A 194 -9.07 -15.93 -11.97
N CYS A 195 -8.49 -15.15 -12.89
CA CYS A 195 -7.06 -14.90 -12.99
C CYS A 195 -6.83 -13.43 -12.59
N LYS A 196 -6.10 -13.21 -11.50
CA LYS A 196 -5.75 -11.89 -10.99
C LYS A 196 -4.27 -11.64 -11.24
N LYS A 197 -3.94 -10.47 -11.78
CA LYS A 197 -2.56 -10.05 -12.04
C LYS A 197 -2.22 -8.80 -11.23
N LEU A 198 -1.06 -8.82 -10.58
CA LEU A 198 -0.51 -7.66 -9.88
C LEU A 198 0.58 -7.03 -10.76
N PHE A 199 0.50 -5.72 -10.96
CA PHE A 199 1.49 -4.96 -11.71
C PHE A 199 2.14 -3.93 -10.80
N LEU A 200 3.46 -3.80 -10.93
CA LEU A 200 4.15 -2.64 -10.40
C LEU A 200 3.84 -1.43 -11.30
N VAL A 201 3.51 -0.29 -10.71
CA VAL A 201 3.23 0.94 -11.47
C VAL A 201 4.23 1.99 -11.04
N HIS A 202 5.00 2.49 -12.00
CA HIS A 202 6.00 3.53 -11.77
C HIS A 202 5.29 4.87 -11.65
N LEU A 203 5.39 5.49 -10.49
CA LEU A 203 4.89 6.84 -10.27
C LEU A 203 5.92 7.85 -10.78
N SER A 204 5.45 8.96 -11.36
CA SER A 204 6.28 10.14 -11.56
C SER A 204 6.67 10.75 -10.20
N GLU A 205 7.64 11.67 -10.20
CA GLU A 205 8.07 12.38 -8.99
C GLU A 205 6.91 13.12 -8.30
N ARG A 206 5.98 13.66 -9.10
CA ARG A 206 4.81 14.38 -8.62
C ARG A 206 3.58 13.92 -9.38
N GLU A 207 2.52 13.60 -8.64
CA GLU A 207 1.22 13.23 -9.18
C GLU A 207 0.11 13.80 -8.31
N TYR A 208 -1.07 14.00 -8.92
CA TYR A 208 -2.29 14.36 -8.21
C TYR A 208 -3.23 13.16 -8.12
N PHE A 209 -3.60 12.77 -6.89
CA PHE A 209 -4.56 11.70 -6.63
C PHE A 209 -5.87 12.26 -6.08
N ALA A 210 -6.98 12.04 -6.80
CA ALA A 210 -8.33 12.33 -6.34
C ALA A 210 -8.94 11.08 -5.67
N VAL A 211 -8.97 11.07 -4.35
CA VAL A 211 -9.45 9.95 -3.53
C VAL A 211 -10.98 10.06 -3.32
N PRO A 212 -11.76 9.01 -3.58
CA PRO A 212 -13.20 9.03 -3.28
C PRO A 212 -13.47 9.26 -1.79
N LYS A 213 -14.40 10.17 -1.45
CA LYS A 213 -14.71 10.58 -0.05
C LYS A 213 -15.05 9.43 0.91
N ASN A 214 -15.55 8.29 0.40
CA ASN A 214 -15.87 7.11 1.20
C ASN A 214 -14.68 6.15 1.41
N LEU A 215 -13.48 6.51 0.93
CA LEU A 215 -12.25 5.73 1.04
C LEU A 215 -11.15 6.59 1.67
N LYS A 216 -10.21 5.93 2.34
CA LYS A 216 -8.93 6.54 2.74
C LYS A 216 -7.81 5.94 1.90
N LEU A 217 -6.80 6.74 1.58
CA LEU A 217 -5.59 6.27 0.93
C LEU A 217 -4.49 6.18 1.99
N LEU A 218 -4.00 4.97 2.24
CA LEU A 218 -2.98 4.69 3.25
C LEU A 218 -1.66 4.38 2.57
N ALA A 219 -0.55 4.88 3.11
CA ALA A 219 0.79 4.40 2.78
C ALA A 219 1.22 3.38 3.84
N VAL A 220 1.29 2.10 3.48
CA VAL A 220 1.57 1.01 4.43
C VAL A 220 2.96 0.42 4.15
N PRO A 221 3.87 0.37 5.14
CA PRO A 221 5.22 -0.14 4.93
C PRO A 221 5.21 -1.66 4.68
N LEU A 222 6.15 -2.17 3.88
CA LEU A 222 6.21 -3.62 3.57
C LEU A 222 6.31 -4.51 4.81
N PHE A 223 6.98 -4.08 5.89
CA PHE A 223 7.09 -4.88 7.12
C PHE A 223 5.74 -5.06 7.83
N GLU A 224 4.80 -4.11 7.72
CA GLU A 224 3.46 -4.24 8.30
C GLU A 224 2.59 -5.21 7.49
N LEU A 225 2.88 -5.33 6.19
CA LEU A 225 2.18 -6.24 5.28
C LEU A 225 2.67 -7.68 5.39
N TYR A 226 3.99 -7.88 5.57
CA TYR A 226 4.62 -9.19 5.53
C TYR A 226 3.97 -10.17 6.51
N ASP A 227 3.48 -11.29 5.96
CA ASP A 227 2.83 -12.38 6.71
C ASP A 227 1.57 -11.96 7.53
N ASN A 228 1.05 -10.76 7.30
CA ASN A 228 -0.12 -10.23 8.00
C ASN A 228 -1.42 -10.54 7.25
N VAL A 229 -1.68 -11.84 7.04
CA VAL A 229 -2.86 -12.34 6.31
C VAL A 229 -4.15 -11.95 7.01
N GLN A 230 -4.16 -11.90 8.35
CA GLN A 230 -5.35 -11.57 9.14
C GLN A 230 -5.87 -10.16 8.83
N ARG A 231 -4.97 -9.18 8.67
CA ARG A 231 -5.35 -7.78 8.41
C ARG A 231 -5.46 -7.45 6.93
N TYR A 232 -4.54 -7.94 6.10
CA TYR A 232 -4.43 -7.53 4.70
C TYR A 232 -4.87 -8.60 3.69
N GLY A 233 -5.22 -9.80 4.18
CA GLY A 233 -5.59 -10.93 3.34
C GLY A 233 -4.40 -11.58 2.63
N PRO A 234 -4.63 -12.73 1.99
CA PRO A 234 -3.56 -13.60 1.45
C PRO A 234 -2.86 -13.03 0.22
N VAL A 235 -3.41 -11.99 -0.41
CA VAL A 235 -2.79 -11.37 -1.59
C VAL A 235 -1.83 -10.27 -1.16
N ILE A 236 -2.31 -9.27 -0.41
CA ILE A 236 -1.53 -8.09 -0.05
C ILE A 236 -0.37 -8.46 0.88
N SER A 237 -0.59 -9.40 1.80
CA SER A 237 0.45 -9.84 2.75
C SER A 237 1.66 -10.56 2.10
N THR A 238 1.52 -10.98 0.84
CA THR A 238 2.59 -11.65 0.09
C THR A 238 3.36 -10.71 -0.84
N ILE A 239 2.92 -9.44 -0.97
CA ILE A 239 3.58 -8.47 -1.84
C ILE A 239 5.05 -8.22 -1.45
N PRO A 240 5.44 -8.15 -0.17
CA PRO A 240 6.85 -7.98 0.19
C PRO A 240 7.75 -9.06 -0.44
N GLN A 241 7.30 -10.31 -0.47
CA GLN A 241 8.00 -11.41 -1.12
C GLN A 241 8.09 -11.20 -2.65
N GLN A 242 7.01 -10.75 -3.30
CA GLN A 242 7.00 -10.49 -4.75
C GLN A 242 7.93 -9.33 -5.15
N LEU A 243 8.10 -8.36 -4.24
CA LEU A 243 8.94 -7.20 -4.49
C LEU A 243 10.41 -7.42 -4.07
N SER A 244 10.74 -8.50 -3.36
CA SER A 244 12.09 -8.77 -2.84
C SER A 244 13.19 -8.84 -3.90
N ARG A 245 12.82 -9.06 -5.17
CA ARG A 245 13.72 -9.11 -6.32
C ARG A 245 14.07 -7.75 -6.92
N PHE A 246 13.48 -6.66 -6.44
CA PHE A 246 13.72 -5.31 -6.94
C PHE A 246 14.66 -4.55 -6.03
N GLN A 247 15.43 -3.63 -6.61
CA GLN A 247 16.21 -2.66 -5.88
C GLN A 247 15.44 -1.35 -5.82
N PHE A 248 15.09 -0.88 -4.62
CA PHE A 248 14.42 0.41 -4.48
C PHE A 248 15.44 1.54 -4.49
N ASN A 249 15.29 2.45 -5.44
CA ASN A 249 16.02 3.70 -5.49
C ASN A 249 15.14 4.82 -4.92
N MET A 250 15.42 5.19 -3.69
CA MET A 250 14.62 6.14 -2.94
C MET A 250 15.15 7.55 -3.19
N ILE A 251 14.42 8.31 -4.01
CA ILE A 251 14.88 9.62 -4.49
C ILE A 251 14.42 10.69 -3.49
N THR A 252 15.35 11.33 -2.78
CA THR A 252 15.04 12.50 -1.95
C THR A 252 14.98 13.74 -2.82
N THR A 253 13.84 14.43 -2.84
CA THR A 253 13.70 15.72 -3.52
C THR A 253 14.27 16.83 -2.63
N ASN A 254 15.13 17.70 -3.20
CA ASN A 254 15.66 18.90 -2.53
C ASN A 254 14.58 19.96 -2.29
#